data_AF-A0A6M1UGB2-F1
#
_entry.id   AF-A0A6M1UGB2-F1
#
_cell.length_a   1.000
_cell.length_b   1.000
_cell.length_c   1.000
_cell.angle_alpha   90.00
_cell.angle_beta   90.00
_cell.angle_gamma   90.00
#
_symmetry.space_group_name_H-M   'P 1'
#
loop_
_entity.id
_entity.type
_entity.pdbx_description
1 polymer ?
#
loop_
_entity_poly.entity_id
_entity_poly.type
_entity_poly.pdbx_seq_one_letter_code
_entity_poly.pdbx_strand_id
1 'polypeptide(L)'
;MKEIFHVTDPEALKSLAIPERVKIIELFEDLEPRTAKQIATELGENAARLHYHVKELVRVGLLEQVDTRVKGSIVEKYYQPVAKVIQVNLQLMIEENAHQISDILFTPLRTTEQDLVRTLNRFVSSDADVRKDYQDTFALNVSEFYLTKEERNQLVDELNAIIRKYKDLKNTDGRRKFKYFNILFPLSPPDPVENDDSFVDADDQEE
;
A
#
# COMPACT_ATOMS: atom_id res chain seq x y z
N MET A 1 0.72 -17.67 8.89
CA MET A 1 0.90 -16.29 8.41
C MET A 1 1.09 -15.36 9.60
N LYS A 2 2.01 -14.39 9.54
CA LYS A 2 2.21 -13.38 10.60
C LYS A 2 1.06 -12.36 10.61
N GLU A 3 0.84 -11.64 11.71
CA GLU A 3 -0.16 -10.56 11.74
C GLU A 3 0.31 -9.34 10.93
N ILE A 4 1.50 -8.84 11.25
CA ILE A 4 2.11 -7.68 10.60
C ILE A 4 3.53 -8.04 10.15
N PHE A 5 3.90 -7.61 8.94
CA PHE A 5 5.26 -7.64 8.43
C PHE A 5 5.70 -6.23 8.06
N HIS A 6 6.73 -5.74 8.75
CA HIS A 6 7.38 -4.49 8.41
C HIS A 6 8.43 -4.75 7.33
N VAL A 7 8.24 -4.17 6.16
CA VAL A 7 9.17 -4.27 5.05
C VAL A 7 10.33 -3.34 5.33
N THR A 8 11.51 -3.92 5.49
CA THR A 8 12.78 -3.19 5.72
C THR A 8 13.81 -3.45 4.64
N ASP A 9 13.67 -4.55 3.88
CA ASP A 9 14.60 -4.91 2.81
C ASP A 9 14.44 -3.99 1.58
N PRO A 10 15.50 -3.33 1.09
CA PRO A 10 15.42 -2.42 -0.05
C PRO A 10 14.86 -3.04 -1.33
N GLU A 11 15.12 -4.33 -1.61
CA GLU A 11 14.57 -4.99 -2.80
C GLU A 11 13.07 -5.28 -2.66
N ALA A 12 12.62 -5.67 -1.47
CA ALA A 12 11.21 -5.80 -1.15
C ALA A 12 10.48 -4.45 -1.24
N LEU A 13 11.11 -3.37 -0.79
CA LEU A 13 10.56 -2.01 -0.92
C LEU A 13 10.43 -1.59 -2.38
N LYS A 14 11.48 -1.79 -3.20
CA LYS A 14 11.43 -1.58 -4.66
C LYS A 14 10.33 -2.42 -5.32
N SER A 15 10.08 -3.62 -4.80
CA SER A 15 9.02 -4.48 -5.31
C SER A 15 7.61 -3.92 -5.06
N LEU A 16 7.41 -3.14 -4.00
CA LEU A 16 6.14 -2.48 -3.71
C LEU A 16 5.90 -1.21 -4.53
N ALA A 17 6.93 -0.70 -5.22
CA ALA A 17 6.80 0.36 -6.23
C ALA A 17 6.25 -0.14 -7.58
N ILE A 18 5.96 -1.44 -7.72
CA ILE A 18 5.48 -2.03 -8.97
C ILE A 18 3.96 -2.27 -8.87
N PRO A 19 3.12 -1.57 -9.67
CA PRO A 19 1.67 -1.65 -9.56
C PRO A 19 1.09 -3.06 -9.64
N GLU A 20 1.61 -3.90 -10.54
CA GLU A 20 1.15 -5.28 -10.71
C GLU A 20 1.40 -6.11 -9.46
N ARG A 21 2.52 -5.86 -8.77
CA ARG A 21 2.86 -6.57 -7.54
C ARG A 21 1.99 -6.13 -6.37
N VAL A 22 1.66 -4.85 -6.29
CA VAL A 22 0.69 -4.34 -5.30
C VAL A 22 -0.69 -4.97 -5.54
N LYS A 23 -1.18 -5.01 -6.79
CA LYS A 23 -2.44 -5.67 -7.14
C LYS A 23 -2.46 -7.15 -6.77
N ILE A 24 -1.35 -7.87 -6.96
CA ILE A 24 -1.23 -9.27 -6.53
C ILE A 24 -1.41 -9.39 -5.01
N ILE A 25 -0.74 -8.53 -4.22
CA ILE A 25 -0.85 -8.56 -2.75
C ILE A 25 -2.29 -8.24 -2.30
N GLU A 26 -2.93 -7.23 -2.92
CA GLU A 26 -4.32 -6.84 -2.61
C GLU A 26 -5.35 -7.95 -2.88
N LEU A 27 -5.08 -8.90 -3.78
CA LEU A 27 -5.97 -10.04 -4.00
C LEU A 27 -6.09 -10.97 -2.79
N PHE A 28 -5.10 -10.96 -1.89
CA PHE A 28 -5.08 -11.81 -0.71
C PHE A 28 -5.75 -11.19 0.52
N GLU A 29 -6.57 -10.14 0.34
CA GLU A 29 -7.33 -9.54 1.46
C GLU A 29 -8.30 -10.53 2.14
N ASP A 30 -8.74 -11.58 1.43
CA ASP A 30 -9.54 -12.67 2.00
C ASP A 30 -8.70 -13.75 2.71
N LEU A 31 -7.37 -13.60 2.69
CA LEU A 31 -6.38 -14.51 3.27
C LEU A 31 -6.38 -15.92 2.65
N GLU A 32 -6.91 -16.08 1.44
CA GLU A 32 -6.96 -17.38 0.75
C GLU A 32 -5.74 -17.60 -0.17
N PRO A 33 -5.00 -18.71 -0.02
CA PRO A 33 -3.88 -19.03 -0.91
C PRO A 33 -4.31 -19.25 -2.35
N ARG A 34 -3.51 -18.77 -3.30
CA ARG A 34 -3.81 -18.82 -4.75
C ARG A 34 -2.61 -19.26 -5.56
N THR A 35 -2.87 -19.93 -6.67
CA THR A 35 -1.86 -20.21 -7.70
C THR A 35 -1.61 -18.99 -8.57
N ALA A 36 -0.42 -18.90 -9.18
CA ALA A 36 -0.12 -17.84 -10.15
C ALA A 36 -1.16 -17.77 -11.30
N LYS A 37 -1.75 -18.92 -11.68
CA LYS A 37 -2.80 -18.98 -12.71
C LYS A 37 -4.12 -18.38 -12.24
N GLN A 38 -4.54 -18.66 -11.00
CA GLN A 38 -5.74 -18.07 -10.40
C GLN A 38 -5.59 -16.56 -10.27
N ILE A 39 -4.45 -16.08 -9.75
CA ILE A 39 -4.15 -14.65 -9.63
C ILE A 39 -4.22 -13.98 -11.01
N ALA A 40 -3.66 -14.61 -12.06
CA ALA A 40 -3.71 -14.05 -13.41
C ALA A 40 -5.14 -13.94 -13.95
N THR A 41 -5.96 -14.95 -13.65
CA THR A 41 -7.37 -15.00 -14.06
C THR A 41 -8.18 -13.93 -13.33
N GLU A 42 -7.98 -13.76 -12.02
CA GLU A 42 -8.67 -12.76 -11.20
C GLU A 42 -8.30 -11.32 -11.59
N LEU A 43 -7.05 -11.07 -11.97
CA LEU A 43 -6.60 -9.76 -12.46
C LEU A 43 -6.91 -9.51 -13.94
N GLY A 44 -7.32 -10.54 -14.70
CA GLY A 44 -7.49 -10.45 -16.16
C GLY A 44 -6.17 -10.21 -16.91
N GLU A 45 -5.06 -10.72 -16.38
CA GLU A 45 -3.70 -10.48 -16.85
C GLU A 45 -3.08 -11.72 -17.53
N ASN A 46 -2.00 -11.51 -18.30
CA ASN A 46 -1.28 -12.62 -18.93
C ASN A 46 -0.58 -13.50 -17.88
N ALA A 47 -0.84 -14.82 -17.93
CA ALA A 47 -0.32 -15.78 -16.95
C ALA A 47 1.22 -15.87 -16.91
N ALA A 48 1.91 -15.73 -18.03
CA ALA A 48 3.38 -15.78 -18.07
C ALA A 48 3.99 -14.55 -17.41
N ARG A 49 3.45 -13.36 -17.70
CA ARG A 49 3.85 -12.11 -17.06
C ARG A 49 3.59 -12.16 -15.56
N LEU A 50 2.43 -12.65 -15.14
CA LEU A 50 2.10 -12.69 -13.73
C LEU A 50 2.94 -13.71 -12.95
N HIS A 51 3.32 -14.83 -13.58
CA HIS A 51 4.21 -15.80 -12.96
C HIS A 51 5.56 -15.18 -12.56
N TYR A 52 6.11 -14.28 -13.38
CA TYR A 52 7.30 -13.51 -13.04
C TYR A 52 7.08 -12.64 -11.80
N HIS A 53 5.99 -11.88 -11.74
CA HIS A 53 5.70 -11.02 -10.59
C HIS A 53 5.51 -11.81 -9.29
N VAL A 54 4.82 -12.96 -9.33
CA VAL A 54 4.66 -13.85 -8.17
C VAL A 54 6.01 -14.41 -7.72
N LYS A 55 6.85 -14.86 -8.65
CA LYS A 55 8.19 -15.38 -8.33
C LYS A 55 9.08 -14.31 -7.69
N GLU A 56 9.06 -13.09 -8.22
CA GLU A 56 9.80 -11.98 -7.63
C GLU A 56 9.30 -11.63 -6.23
N LEU A 57 7.98 -11.59 -6.02
CA LEU A 57 7.39 -11.38 -4.70
C LEU A 57 7.79 -12.47 -3.68
N VAL A 58 7.92 -13.72 -4.12
CA VAL A 58 8.47 -14.80 -3.28
C VAL A 58 9.95 -14.59 -2.99
N ARG A 59 10.73 -14.22 -4.02
CA ARG A 59 12.18 -13.98 -3.90
C ARG A 59 12.50 -12.89 -2.88
N VAL A 60 11.73 -11.79 -2.87
CA VAL A 60 11.91 -10.68 -1.91
C VAL A 60 11.14 -10.88 -0.59
N GLY A 61 10.55 -12.06 -0.38
CA GLY A 61 9.91 -12.42 0.90
C GLY A 61 8.59 -11.71 1.20
N LEU A 62 7.88 -11.20 0.18
CA LEU A 62 6.54 -10.62 0.33
C LEU A 62 5.43 -11.67 0.17
N LEU A 63 5.69 -12.71 -0.63
CA LEU A 63 4.86 -13.91 -0.73
C LEU A 63 5.67 -15.14 -0.27
N GLU A 64 4.97 -16.20 0.09
CA GLU A 64 5.52 -17.52 0.37
C GLU A 64 4.70 -18.60 -0.36
N GLN A 65 5.36 -19.69 -0.76
CA GLN A 65 4.69 -20.88 -1.27
C GLN A 65 4.27 -21.74 -0.09
N VAL A 66 2.98 -22.02 0.05
CA VAL A 66 2.42 -22.70 1.24
C VAL A 66 1.83 -24.07 0.98
N ASP A 67 1.56 -24.39 -0.29
CA ASP A 67 1.06 -25.70 -0.67
C ASP A 67 1.52 -26.06 -2.08
N THR A 68 1.52 -27.36 -2.37
CA THR A 68 1.74 -27.91 -3.71
C THR A 68 0.78 -29.06 -3.92
N ARG A 69 -0.07 -28.94 -4.95
CA ARG A 69 -1.08 -29.93 -5.28
C ARG A 69 -0.83 -30.50 -6.66
N VAL A 70 -1.00 -31.80 -6.81
CA VAL A 70 -0.92 -32.47 -8.11
C VAL A 70 -2.34 -32.72 -8.60
N LYS A 71 -2.68 -32.14 -9.75
CA LYS A 71 -3.99 -32.33 -10.40
C LYS A 71 -3.78 -32.92 -11.79
N GLY A 72 -3.84 -34.25 -11.88
CA GLY A 72 -3.45 -34.99 -13.07
C GLY A 72 -1.94 -34.88 -13.31
N SER A 73 -1.53 -34.36 -14.47
CA SER A 73 -0.13 -34.11 -14.82
C SER A 73 0.38 -32.72 -14.43
N ILE A 74 -0.48 -31.87 -13.88
CA ILE A 74 -0.14 -30.47 -13.56
C ILE A 74 0.19 -30.35 -12.07
N VAL A 75 1.34 -29.74 -11.78
CA VAL A 75 1.75 -29.36 -10.42
C VAL A 75 1.33 -27.92 -10.17
N GLU A 76 0.39 -27.72 -9.25
CA GLU A 76 -0.10 -26.41 -8.82
C GLU A 76 0.60 -25.97 -7.53
N LYS A 77 1.23 -24.80 -7.55
CA LYS A 77 1.86 -24.18 -6.39
C LYS A 77 0.97 -23.05 -5.88
N TYR A 78 0.64 -23.10 -4.59
CA TYR A 78 -0.20 -22.08 -3.95
C TYR A 78 0.68 -21.13 -3.14
N TYR A 79 0.39 -19.84 -3.29
CA TYR A 79 1.12 -18.75 -2.68
C TYR A 79 0.19 -17.92 -1.79
N GLN A 80 0.75 -17.28 -0.77
CA GLN A 80 0.07 -16.30 0.08
C GLN A 80 1.07 -15.24 0.56
N PRO A 81 0.61 -14.08 1.07
CA PRO A 81 1.46 -13.11 1.76
C PRO A 81 2.10 -13.69 3.02
N VAL A 82 3.31 -13.24 3.33
CA VAL A 82 3.99 -13.65 4.57
C VAL A 82 3.30 -13.13 5.85
N ALA A 83 2.46 -12.10 5.71
CA ALA A 83 1.66 -11.51 6.79
C ALA A 83 0.30 -11.00 6.31
N LYS A 84 -0.68 -10.93 7.22
CA LYS A 84 -2.01 -10.34 6.95
C LYS A 84 -1.95 -8.83 6.67
N VAL A 85 -0.92 -8.16 7.21
CA VAL A 85 -0.65 -6.74 6.97
C VAL A 85 0.81 -6.60 6.56
N ILE A 86 1.05 -6.09 5.36
CA ILE A 86 2.37 -5.67 4.90
C ILE A 86 2.45 -4.15 5.11
N GLN A 87 3.35 -3.70 5.96
CA GLN A 87 3.59 -2.28 6.24
C GLN A 87 4.96 -1.87 5.75
N VAL A 88 5.02 -0.79 4.99
CA VAL A 88 6.30 -0.18 4.60
C VAL A 88 6.82 0.65 5.77
N ASN A 89 8.07 0.42 6.20
CA ASN A 89 8.73 1.31 7.13
C ASN A 89 9.27 2.54 6.36
N LEU A 90 8.44 3.56 6.19
CA LEU A 90 8.79 4.78 5.47
C LEU A 90 9.98 5.51 6.10
N GLN A 91 10.21 5.39 7.42
CA GLN A 91 11.35 6.03 8.08
C GLN A 91 12.68 5.47 7.56
N LEU A 92 12.84 4.14 7.58
CA LEU A 92 14.03 3.47 7.06
C LEU A 92 14.23 3.74 5.56
N MET A 93 13.12 3.80 4.81
CA MET A 93 13.15 4.18 3.39
C MET A 93 13.71 5.58 3.16
N ILE A 94 13.27 6.55 3.97
CA ILE A 94 13.74 7.94 3.87
C ILE A 94 15.24 8.01 4.17
N GLU A 95 15.71 7.25 5.16
CA GLU A 95 17.12 7.25 5.56
C GLU A 95 18.05 6.63 4.49
N GLU A 96 17.64 5.53 3.86
CA GLU A 96 18.53 4.75 2.99
C GLU A 96 18.25 4.89 1.48
N ASN A 97 17.01 5.24 1.09
CA ASN A 97 16.53 5.16 -0.30
C ASN A 97 15.54 6.29 -0.66
N ALA A 98 15.77 7.51 -0.16
CA ALA A 98 14.84 8.65 -0.29
C ALA A 98 14.33 8.91 -1.73
N HIS A 99 15.17 8.71 -2.73
CA HIS A 99 14.83 8.89 -4.15
C HIS A 99 13.68 7.98 -4.64
N GLN A 100 13.34 6.92 -3.92
CA GLN A 100 12.27 5.97 -4.30
C GLN A 100 10.96 6.19 -3.54
N ILE A 101 10.92 7.13 -2.58
CA ILE A 101 9.72 7.41 -1.77
C ILE A 101 8.53 7.73 -2.67
N SER A 102 8.73 8.55 -3.69
CA SER A 102 7.68 8.96 -4.62
C SER A 102 6.98 7.76 -5.27
N ASP A 103 7.75 6.81 -5.80
CA ASP A 103 7.17 5.64 -6.47
C ASP A 103 6.37 4.75 -5.51
N ILE A 104 6.85 4.63 -4.27
CA ILE A 104 6.23 3.78 -3.24
C ILE A 104 4.98 4.44 -2.66
N LEU A 105 4.94 5.76 -2.52
CA LEU A 105 3.74 6.48 -2.13
C LEU A 105 2.71 6.56 -3.27
N PHE A 106 3.16 6.77 -4.51
CA PHE A 106 2.26 6.96 -5.66
C PHE A 106 1.70 5.67 -6.22
N THR A 107 2.38 4.53 -6.10
CA THR A 107 1.88 3.26 -6.65
C THR A 107 0.56 2.81 -6.00
N PRO A 108 0.43 2.75 -4.66
CA PRO A 108 -0.84 2.48 -3.99
C PRO A 108 -1.90 3.55 -4.27
N LEU A 109 -1.50 4.82 -4.36
CA LEU A 109 -2.40 5.93 -4.68
C LEU A 109 -3.04 5.73 -6.07
N ARG A 110 -2.23 5.50 -7.11
CA ARG A 110 -2.70 5.29 -8.48
C ARG A 110 -3.56 4.03 -8.61
N THR A 111 -3.21 2.97 -7.89
CA THR A 111 -4.01 1.73 -7.87
C THR A 111 -5.37 1.99 -7.20
N THR A 112 -5.39 2.69 -6.08
CA THR A 112 -6.61 3.08 -5.37
C THR A 112 -7.48 4.03 -6.20
N GLU A 113 -6.87 4.99 -6.90
CA GLU A 113 -7.55 5.89 -7.83
C GLU A 113 -8.25 5.08 -8.94
N GLN A 114 -7.57 4.12 -9.56
CA GLN A 114 -8.16 3.25 -10.59
C GLN A 114 -9.37 2.47 -10.06
N ASP A 115 -9.28 1.94 -8.84
CA ASP A 115 -10.39 1.22 -8.21
C ASP A 115 -11.58 2.13 -7.89
N LEU A 116 -11.31 3.35 -7.41
CA LEU A 116 -12.33 4.36 -7.16
C LEU A 116 -13.04 4.75 -8.46
N VAL A 117 -12.30 5.07 -9.52
CA VAL A 117 -12.86 5.41 -10.84
C VAL A 117 -13.72 4.26 -11.37
N ARG A 118 -13.26 3.01 -11.27
CA ARG A 118 -14.03 1.84 -11.69
C ARG A 118 -15.34 1.72 -10.90
N THR A 119 -15.28 1.94 -9.59
CA THR A 119 -16.43 1.87 -8.69
C THR A 119 -17.45 2.96 -9.02
N LEU A 120 -16.99 4.20 -9.18
CA LEU A 120 -17.84 5.34 -9.54
C LEU A 120 -18.51 5.15 -10.89
N ASN A 121 -17.76 4.72 -11.92
CA ASN A 121 -18.34 4.46 -13.24
C ASN A 121 -19.45 3.40 -13.18
N ARG A 122 -19.24 2.29 -12.45
CA ARG A 122 -20.29 1.27 -12.26
C ARG A 122 -21.49 1.80 -11.49
N PHE A 123 -21.26 2.58 -10.43
CA PHE A 123 -22.31 3.16 -9.61
C PHE A 123 -23.16 4.16 -10.40
N VAL A 124 -22.53 5.07 -11.13
CA VAL A 124 -23.22 6.08 -11.96
C VAL A 124 -24.08 5.40 -13.02
N SER A 125 -23.57 4.35 -13.67
CA SER A 125 -24.30 3.58 -14.69
C SER A 125 -25.35 2.60 -14.14
N SER A 126 -25.52 2.47 -12.81
CA SER A 126 -26.49 1.54 -12.21
C SER A 126 -27.92 2.08 -12.19
N ASP A 127 -28.90 1.26 -11.80
CA ASP A 127 -30.29 1.70 -11.67
C ASP A 127 -30.51 2.61 -10.46
N ALA A 128 -31.61 3.38 -10.47
CA ALA A 128 -31.94 4.32 -9.39
C ALA A 128 -32.08 3.63 -8.03
N ASP A 129 -32.67 2.42 -7.99
CA ASP A 129 -32.84 1.65 -6.76
C ASP A 129 -31.49 1.20 -6.19
N VAL A 130 -30.55 0.80 -7.06
CA VAL A 130 -29.17 0.47 -6.64
C VAL A 130 -28.48 1.71 -6.08
N ARG A 131 -28.58 2.87 -6.76
CA ARG A 131 -28.00 4.10 -6.23
C ARG A 131 -28.58 4.51 -4.87
N LYS A 132 -29.88 4.30 -4.67
CA LYS A 132 -30.57 4.58 -3.41
C LYS A 132 -30.10 3.64 -2.28
N ASP A 133 -29.90 2.35 -2.57
CA ASP A 133 -29.36 1.38 -1.60
C ASP A 133 -27.91 1.67 -1.19
N TYR A 134 -27.15 2.39 -2.02
CA TYR A 134 -25.73 2.67 -1.80
C TYR A 134 -25.43 4.15 -1.48
N GLN A 135 -26.46 4.99 -1.28
CA GLN A 135 -26.31 6.44 -1.16
C GLN A 135 -25.45 6.90 0.04
N ASP A 136 -25.34 6.06 1.08
CA ASP A 136 -24.62 6.32 2.33
C ASP A 136 -23.27 5.60 2.40
N THR A 137 -22.78 5.09 1.26
CA THR A 137 -21.55 4.28 1.20
C THR A 137 -20.29 5.06 0.80
N PHE A 138 -20.44 6.34 0.42
CA PHE A 138 -19.33 7.20 0.01
C PHE A 138 -19.02 8.24 1.08
N ALA A 139 -17.72 8.44 1.36
CA ALA A 139 -17.22 9.52 2.21
C ALA A 139 -15.94 10.08 1.61
N LEU A 140 -15.78 11.40 1.65
CA LEU A 140 -14.56 12.10 1.28
C LEU A 140 -14.16 13.00 2.44
N ASN A 141 -12.95 12.82 2.95
CA ASN A 141 -12.42 13.62 4.05
C ASN A 141 -11.08 14.19 3.63
N VAL A 142 -10.93 15.51 3.77
CA VAL A 142 -9.67 16.24 3.61
C VAL A 142 -9.54 17.14 4.82
N SER A 143 -8.40 17.09 5.52
CA SER A 143 -8.17 17.86 6.74
C SER A 143 -6.69 18.22 6.83
N GLU A 144 -6.42 19.43 7.28
CA GLU A 144 -5.08 19.94 7.58
C GLU A 144 -4.92 20.05 9.10
N PHE A 145 -3.72 19.76 9.58
CA PHE A 145 -3.42 19.76 11.02
C PHE A 145 -2.13 20.54 11.27
N TYR A 146 -2.11 21.32 12.35
CA TYR A 146 -0.88 21.81 12.96
C TYR A 146 -0.53 20.88 14.12
N LEU A 147 0.55 20.11 14.00
CA LEU A 147 0.94 19.10 14.97
C LEU A 147 2.45 19.16 15.22
N THR A 148 2.84 18.97 16.47
CA THR A 148 4.21 18.55 16.82
C THR A 148 4.50 17.13 16.33
N LYS A 149 5.76 16.70 16.36
CA LYS A 149 6.14 15.32 16.00
C LYS A 149 5.45 14.30 16.89
N GLU A 150 5.39 14.59 18.19
CA GLU A 150 4.78 13.75 19.21
C GLU A 150 3.27 13.61 18.99
N GLU A 151 2.56 14.73 18.80
CA GLU A 151 1.12 14.73 18.51
C GLU A 151 0.80 14.02 17.19
N ARG A 152 1.65 14.21 16.16
CA ARG A 152 1.51 13.49 14.88
C ARG A 152 1.63 11.98 15.07
N ASN A 153 2.63 11.52 15.82
CA ASN A 153 2.80 10.09 16.08
C ASN A 153 1.62 9.51 16.87
N GLN A 154 1.14 10.24 17.89
CA GLN A 154 -0.03 9.84 18.66
C GLN A 154 -1.27 9.72 17.77
N LEU A 155 -1.55 10.70 16.90
CA LEU A 155 -2.67 10.65 15.96
C LEU A 155 -2.60 9.41 15.06
N VAL A 156 -1.41 9.11 14.52
CA VAL A 156 -1.20 7.92 13.66
C VAL A 156 -1.48 6.63 14.43
N ASP A 157 -1.03 6.53 15.68
CA ASP A 157 -1.25 5.34 16.51
C ASP A 157 -2.73 5.12 16.86
N GLU A 158 -3.46 6.19 17.18
CA GLU A 158 -4.89 6.17 17.45
C GLU A 158 -5.69 5.74 16.20
N LEU A 159 -5.39 6.33 15.04
CA LEU A 159 -6.00 5.94 13.77
C LEU A 159 -5.75 4.46 13.45
N ASN A 160 -4.50 4.00 13.61
CA ASN A 160 -4.15 2.60 13.38
C ASN A 160 -4.87 1.64 14.33
N ALA A 161 -5.07 2.01 15.60
CA ALA A 161 -5.84 1.22 16.55
C ALA A 161 -7.31 1.07 16.11
N ILE A 162 -7.92 2.14 15.61
CA ILE A 162 -9.29 2.12 15.08
C ILE A 162 -9.37 1.20 13.85
N ILE A 163 -8.46 1.34 12.88
CA ILE A 163 -8.46 0.52 11.67
C ILE A 163 -8.29 -0.97 12.00
N ARG A 164 -7.35 -1.31 12.89
CA ARG A 164 -7.13 -2.70 13.34
C ARG A 164 -8.39 -3.34 13.90
N LYS A 165 -9.16 -2.63 14.71
CA LYS A 165 -10.44 -3.10 15.27
C LYS A 165 -11.43 -3.60 14.21
N TYR A 166 -11.49 -2.93 13.06
CA TYR A 166 -12.44 -3.29 11.99
C TYR A 166 -11.89 -4.27 10.96
N LYS A 167 -10.56 -4.38 10.83
CA LYS A 167 -9.90 -5.26 9.84
C LYS A 167 -10.20 -6.75 10.05
N ASP A 168 -10.47 -7.18 11.29
CA ASP A 168 -10.75 -8.59 11.62
C ASP A 168 -12.20 -9.03 11.32
N LEU A 169 -13.06 -8.12 10.84
CA LEU A 169 -14.44 -8.44 10.52
C LEU A 169 -14.54 -9.27 9.23
N LYS A 170 -15.14 -10.46 9.36
CA LYS A 170 -15.41 -11.34 8.21
C LYS A 170 -16.57 -10.83 7.35
N ASN A 171 -16.55 -11.20 6.07
CA ASN A 171 -17.65 -11.02 5.15
C ASN A 171 -18.84 -11.92 5.57
N THR A 172 -19.87 -11.32 6.16
CA THR A 172 -21.11 -11.97 6.65
C THR A 172 -22.32 -11.19 6.15
N ASP A 173 -23.52 -11.76 6.27
CA ASP A 173 -24.73 -11.16 5.72
C ASP A 173 -24.93 -9.69 6.15
N GLY A 174 -25.08 -8.81 5.17
CA GLY A 174 -25.19 -7.36 5.34
C GLY A 174 -23.87 -6.57 5.39
N ARG A 175 -22.71 -7.22 5.53
CA ARG A 175 -21.40 -6.53 5.47
C ARG A 175 -20.94 -6.35 4.04
N ARG A 176 -20.39 -5.19 3.74
CA ARG A 176 -19.84 -4.82 2.43
C ARG A 176 -18.35 -4.57 2.57
N LYS A 177 -17.60 -4.85 1.50
CA LYS A 177 -16.16 -4.61 1.43
C LYS A 177 -15.91 -3.14 1.08
N PHE A 178 -15.12 -2.44 1.90
CA PHE A 178 -14.71 -1.06 1.67
C PHE A 178 -13.20 -0.97 1.56
N LYS A 179 -12.70 -0.15 0.63
CA LYS A 179 -11.29 0.20 0.53
C LYS A 179 -11.09 1.55 1.21
N TYR A 180 -10.20 1.61 2.21
CA TYR A 180 -9.81 2.83 2.91
C TYR A 180 -8.32 3.06 2.69
N PHE A 181 -7.97 4.24 2.19
CA PHE A 181 -6.60 4.65 1.93
C PHE A 181 -6.40 6.06 2.47
N ASN A 182 -5.39 6.24 3.31
CA ASN A 182 -5.03 7.53 3.85
C ASN A 182 -3.53 7.80 3.65
N ILE A 183 -3.19 9.07 3.50
CA ILE A 183 -1.79 9.54 3.48
C ILE A 183 -1.74 10.75 4.41
N LEU A 184 -0.73 10.77 5.29
CA LEU A 184 -0.39 11.92 6.11
C LEU A 184 1.04 12.36 5.76
N PHE A 185 1.19 13.60 5.32
CA PHE A 185 2.47 14.18 4.89
C PHE A 185 2.57 15.63 5.34
N PRO A 186 3.78 16.17 5.58
CA PRO A 186 3.96 17.58 5.85
C PRO A 186 3.75 18.40 4.57
N LEU A 187 3.06 19.54 4.67
CA LEU A 187 2.82 20.43 3.51
C LEU A 187 4.05 21.25 3.13
N SER A 188 4.98 21.48 4.06
CA SER A 188 6.26 22.14 3.81
C SER A 188 7.38 21.10 3.79
N PRO A 189 8.23 21.04 2.74
CA PRO A 189 9.51 20.35 2.87
C PRO A 189 10.33 21.03 3.99
N PRO A 190 11.27 20.33 4.65
CA PRO A 190 12.22 21.02 5.52
C PRO A 190 12.87 22.12 4.67
N ASP A 191 12.78 23.37 5.13
CA ASP A 191 13.54 24.46 4.51
C ASP A 191 14.98 23.96 4.34
N PRO A 192 15.59 24.10 3.15
CA PRO A 192 17.00 23.78 3.03
C PRO A 192 17.71 24.55 4.13
N VAL A 193 18.44 23.83 4.98
CA VAL A 193 19.29 24.45 5.99
C VAL A 193 20.10 25.49 5.23
N GLU A 194 19.82 26.78 5.48
CA GLU A 194 20.67 27.83 4.95
C GLU A 194 22.06 27.47 5.44
N ASN A 195 22.96 27.12 4.51
CA ASN A 195 24.37 27.05 4.84
C ASN A 195 24.71 28.43 5.36
N ASP A 196 24.87 28.52 6.68
CA ASP A 196 25.41 29.69 7.37
C ASP A 196 26.90 29.78 7.01
N ASP A 197 27.19 30.01 5.73
CA ASP A 197 28.40 30.67 5.29
C ASP A 197 28.24 32.13 5.74
N SER A 198 28.32 32.30 7.05
CA SER A 198 28.72 33.56 7.67
C SER A 198 30.05 33.92 7.01
N PHE A 199 29.95 34.78 5.99
CA PHE A 199 31.06 35.57 5.52
C PHE A 199 31.64 36.24 6.75
N VAL A 200 32.78 35.72 7.20
CA VAL A 200 33.64 36.39 8.15
C VAL A 200 34.04 37.68 7.47
N ASP A 201 33.42 38.79 7.89
CA ASP A 201 33.93 40.13 7.67
C ASP A 201 35.37 40.14 8.19
N ALA A 202 36.32 40.07 7.26
CA ALA A 202 37.69 40.48 7.51
C ALA A 202 37.76 41.97 7.17
N ASP A 203 37.24 42.80 8.08
CA ASP A 203 37.66 44.19 8.15
C ASP A 203 39.10 44.25 8.67
N ASP A 204 39.89 45.04 7.97
CA ASP A 204 41.11 45.76 8.40
C ASP A 204 42.29 44.99 9.00
N GLN A 205 43.44 45.01 8.30
CA GLN A 205 44.74 45.55 8.76
C GLN A 205 45.57 45.97 7.52
N GLU A 206 45.72 47.26 7.25
CA GLU A 206 46.94 48.07 7.51
C GLU A 206 48.20 47.65 6.70
N GLU A 207 48.50 48.37 5.61
CA GLU A 207 49.68 49.26 5.42
C GLU A 207 49.76 49.82 3.99
#